data_AF-G7H7Y0-F1
#
_entry.id   AF-G7H7Y0-F1
#
_cell.length_a   1.000
_cell.length_b   1.000
_cell.length_c   1.000
_cell.angle_alpha   90.00
_cell.angle_beta   90.00
_cell.angle_gamma   90.00
#
_symmetry.space_group_name_H-M   'P 1'
#
loop_
_entity.id
_entity.type
_entity.pdbx_description
1 polymer ?
#
loop_
_entity_poly.entity_id
_entity_poly.type
_entity_poly.pdbx_seq_one_letter_code
_entity_poly.pdbx_strand_id
1 'polypeptide(L)'
;MAARFILGCLLVGVAMANAKTLHEMLKREANPCGAPCPATCAPACTPVCCAAPPPPPPPPPPPPPPPPPPPPPPPPPPAALPGNPGPPGRPGPPGVPGPAGPPGLPGPPGAPGAPGPGGPPGAPAPPPAPCPPVCVQQCVPSCPQYCCPARKR
;
A
#
# COMPACT_ATOMS: atom_id res chain seq x y z
N MET A 1 50.94 43.12 -34.64
CA MET A 1 49.50 42.75 -34.68
C MET A 1 49.28 41.25 -34.88
N ALA A 2 50.05 40.58 -35.73
CA ALA A 2 49.92 39.13 -35.99
C ALA A 2 50.03 38.23 -34.75
N ALA A 3 50.98 38.46 -33.83
CA ALA A 3 51.16 37.61 -32.65
C ALA A 3 49.97 37.61 -31.67
N ARG A 4 49.30 38.77 -31.52
CA ARG A 4 48.08 38.88 -30.69
C ARG A 4 46.89 38.17 -31.35
N PHE A 5 46.86 38.18 -32.68
CA PHE A 5 45.88 37.44 -33.47
C PHE A 5 46.07 35.93 -33.34
N ILE A 6 47.31 35.44 -33.46
CA ILE A 6 47.66 34.02 -33.29
C ILE A 6 47.36 33.54 -31.87
N LEU A 7 47.72 34.32 -30.84
CA LEU A 7 47.41 33.97 -29.45
C LEU A 7 45.89 33.92 -29.20
N GLY A 8 45.15 34.87 -29.78
CA GLY A 8 43.68 34.87 -29.74
C GLY A 8 43.08 33.62 -30.37
N CYS A 9 43.55 33.24 -31.57
CA CYS A 9 43.10 32.02 -32.25
C CYS A 9 43.40 30.75 -31.45
N LEU A 10 44.57 30.65 -30.82
CA LEU A 10 44.93 29.50 -29.99
C LEU A 10 44.07 29.41 -28.72
N LEU A 11 43.83 30.52 -28.03
CA LEU A 11 42.99 30.54 -26.83
C LEU A 11 41.54 30.13 -27.16
N VAL A 12 40.99 30.63 -28.27
CA VAL A 12 39.65 30.24 -28.74
C VAL A 12 39.64 28.76 -29.13
N GLY A 13 40.65 28.26 -29.85
CA GLY A 13 40.76 26.85 -30.21
C GLY A 13 40.76 25.92 -28.99
N VAL A 14 41.55 26.24 -27.96
CA VAL A 14 41.62 25.45 -26.72
C VAL A 14 40.30 25.50 -25.94
N ALA A 15 39.65 26.66 -25.87
CA ALA A 15 38.34 26.79 -25.22
C ALA A 15 37.27 25.93 -25.91
N MET A 16 37.23 25.94 -27.24
CA MET A 16 36.27 25.16 -28.02
C MET A 16 36.54 23.65 -27.94
N ALA A 17 37.81 23.23 -27.87
CA ALA A 17 38.17 21.83 -27.65
C ALA A 17 37.69 21.35 -26.27
N ASN A 18 37.95 22.10 -25.19
CA ASN A 18 37.51 21.77 -23.84
C ASN A 18 35.98 21.71 -23.70
N ALA A 19 35.26 22.66 -24.33
CA ALA A 19 33.80 22.67 -24.31
C ALA A 19 33.21 21.43 -24.99
N LYS A 20 33.80 20.97 -26.09
CA LYS A 20 33.34 19.77 -26.81
C LYS A 20 33.60 18.50 -25.99
N THR A 21 34.73 18.41 -25.29
CA THR A 21 35.05 17.28 -24.41
C THR A 21 34.12 17.20 -23.20
N LEU A 22 33.80 18.33 -22.55
CA LEU A 22 32.84 18.36 -21.44
C LEU A 22 31.42 18.01 -21.88
N HIS A 23 31.01 18.43 -23.08
CA HIS A 23 29.68 18.12 -23.60
C HIS A 23 29.52 16.64 -23.96
N GLU A 24 30.59 15.98 -24.43
CA GLU A 24 30.62 14.52 -24.62
C GLU A 24 30.61 13.76 -23.29
N MET A 25 31.34 14.24 -22.27
CA MET A 25 31.41 13.60 -20.94
C MET A 25 30.13 13.78 -20.09
N LEU A 26 29.37 14.86 -20.29
CA LEU A 26 28.08 15.12 -19.60
C LEU A 26 26.87 14.57 -20.35
N LYS A 27 27.05 13.93 -21.50
CA LYS A 27 25.96 13.24 -22.20
C LYS A 27 25.59 12.03 -21.35
N ARG A 28 24.65 12.24 -20.43
CA ARG A 28 24.02 11.18 -19.62
C ARG A 28 23.76 10.00 -20.56
N GLU A 29 24.44 8.88 -20.30
CA GLU A 29 24.14 7.64 -21.02
C GLU A 29 22.64 7.36 -20.85
N ALA A 30 21.98 7.02 -21.96
CA ALA A 30 20.56 6.68 -21.94
C ALA A 30 20.28 5.42 -21.08
N ASN A 31 21.32 4.64 -20.78
CA ASN A 31 21.31 3.50 -19.88
C ASN A 31 22.48 3.61 -18.88
N PRO A 32 22.28 4.18 -17.67
CA PRO A 32 23.32 4.15 -16.63
C PRO A 32 23.65 2.74 -16.13
N CYS A 33 22.85 1.74 -16.54
CA CYS A 33 23.02 0.33 -16.27
C CYS A 33 23.20 -0.38 -17.61
N GLY A 34 24.45 -0.59 -18.03
CA GLY A 34 24.78 -1.20 -19.34
C GLY A 34 24.39 -2.66 -19.52
N ALA A 35 23.81 -3.31 -18.49
CA ALA A 35 23.28 -4.68 -18.53
C ALA A 35 22.14 -4.84 -17.50
N PRO A 36 21.18 -5.77 -17.73
CA PRO A 36 20.17 -6.11 -16.72
C PRO A 36 20.89 -6.72 -15.51
N CYS A 37 21.00 -5.95 -14.43
CA CYS A 37 21.57 -6.43 -13.19
C CYS A 37 20.59 -7.46 -12.57
N PRO A 38 21.07 -8.62 -12.11
CA PRO A 38 20.21 -9.61 -11.45
C PRO A 38 19.63 -9.07 -10.14
N ALA A 39 18.52 -9.64 -9.67
CA ALA A 39 17.86 -9.21 -8.42
C ALA A 39 18.76 -9.30 -7.16
N THR A 40 19.88 -10.04 -7.23
CA THR A 40 20.93 -10.14 -6.20
C THR A 40 22.22 -9.46 -6.66
N CYS A 41 22.18 -8.15 -6.82
CA CYS A 41 23.23 -7.34 -7.47
C CYS A 41 24.26 -6.69 -6.53
N ALA A 42 24.06 -6.70 -5.21
CA ALA A 42 25.06 -6.18 -4.26
C ALA A 42 26.07 -7.27 -3.85
N PRO A 43 27.39 -6.98 -3.75
CA PRO A 43 28.08 -5.69 -3.92
C PRO A 43 28.62 -5.43 -5.34
N ALA A 44 28.27 -6.25 -6.33
CA ALA A 44 28.85 -6.20 -7.67
C ALA A 44 28.39 -4.99 -8.51
N CYS A 45 27.27 -4.35 -8.16
CA CYS A 45 26.67 -3.26 -8.92
C CYS A 45 26.40 -2.01 -8.07
N THR A 46 26.28 -0.85 -8.74
CA THR A 46 25.87 0.40 -8.08
C THR A 46 24.42 0.28 -7.58
N PRO A 47 24.10 0.83 -6.39
CA PRO A 47 22.78 0.69 -5.78
C PRO A 47 21.65 1.33 -6.62
N VAL A 48 22.00 2.24 -7.53
CA VAL A 48 21.07 2.87 -8.49
C VAL A 48 20.58 1.87 -9.55
N CYS A 49 21.37 0.84 -9.86
CA CYS A 49 21.05 -0.20 -10.85
C CYS A 49 20.46 -1.48 -10.24
N CYS A 50 20.35 -1.53 -8.91
CA CYS A 50 19.75 -2.66 -8.22
C CYS A 50 18.23 -2.50 -8.16
N ALA A 51 17.50 -3.30 -8.95
CA ALA A 51 16.06 -3.41 -8.80
C ALA A 51 15.74 -3.99 -7.41
N ALA A 52 14.85 -3.34 -6.66
CA ALA A 52 14.34 -3.90 -5.41
C ALA A 52 13.68 -5.27 -5.70
N PRO A 53 13.82 -6.26 -4.81
CA PRO A 53 13.11 -7.51 -4.95
C PRO A 53 11.59 -7.23 -5.05
N PRO A 54 10.84 -8.00 -5.86
CA PRO A 54 9.40 -7.84 -5.94
C PRO A 54 8.80 -7.98 -4.54
N PRO A 55 7.72 -7.23 -4.23
CA PRO A 55 7.04 -7.38 -2.95
C PRO A 55 6.59 -8.84 -2.78
N PRO A 56 6.57 -9.36 -1.53
CA PRO A 56 6.05 -10.70 -1.28
C PRO A 56 4.61 -10.83 -1.79
N PRO A 57 4.19 -12.02 -2.25
CA PRO A 57 2.82 -12.24 -2.66
C PRO A 57 1.86 -11.98 -1.50
N PRO A 58 0.61 -11.54 -1.76
CA PRO A 58 -0.38 -11.36 -0.71
C PRO A 58 -0.65 -12.69 0.01
N PRO A 59 -1.03 -12.65 1.30
CA PRO A 59 -1.40 -13.87 2.03
C PRO A 59 -2.62 -14.55 1.38
N PRO A 60 -2.74 -15.88 1.50
CA PRO A 60 -3.91 -16.59 0.99
C PRO A 60 -5.19 -16.13 1.71
N PRO A 61 -6.36 -16.20 1.05
CA PRO A 61 -7.63 -15.88 1.68
C PRO A 61 -7.91 -16.81 2.87
N PRO A 62 -8.65 -16.36 3.89
CA PRO A 62 -9.04 -17.21 5.00
C PRO A 62 -9.91 -18.38 4.52
N PRO A 63 -9.89 -19.53 5.21
CA PRO A 63 -10.76 -20.65 4.89
C PRO A 63 -12.23 -20.26 5.03
N PRO A 64 -13.15 -20.90 4.27
CA PRO A 64 -14.58 -20.66 4.42
C PRO A 64 -15.06 -21.07 5.82
N PRO A 65 -16.12 -20.42 6.34
CA PRO A 65 -16.70 -20.79 7.63
C PRO A 65 -17.25 -22.23 7.60
N PRO A 66 -17.29 -22.92 8.75
CA PRO A 66 -17.89 -24.25 8.83
C PRO A 66 -19.39 -24.21 8.51
N PRO A 67 -19.97 -25.31 8.01
CA PRO A 67 -21.39 -25.40 7.75
C PRO A 67 -22.20 -25.28 9.06
N PRO A 68 -23.47 -24.79 8.98
CA PRO A 68 -24.33 -24.69 10.15
C PRO A 68 -24.65 -26.07 10.73
N PRO A 69 -24.93 -26.16 12.05
CA PRO A 69 -25.33 -27.41 12.68
C PRO A 69 -26.69 -27.89 12.14
N PRO A 70 -26.96 -29.22 12.16
CA PRO A 70 -28.24 -29.77 11.75
C PRO A 70 -29.38 -29.32 12.70
N PRO A 71 -30.64 -29.28 12.21
CA PRO A 71 -31.78 -28.92 13.02
C PRO A 71 -32.05 -29.95 14.13
N PRO A 72 -32.67 -29.53 15.26
CA PRO A 72 -33.04 -30.45 16.33
C PRO A 72 -34.11 -31.46 15.87
N PRO A 73 -34.13 -32.66 16.46
CA PRO A 73 -35.15 -33.66 16.16
C PRO A 73 -36.56 -33.17 16.58
N PRO A 74 -37.61 -33.63 15.89
CA PRO A 74 -38.99 -33.28 16.25
C PRO A 74 -39.36 -33.83 17.63
N PRO A 75 -40.29 -33.17 18.35
CA PRO A 75 -40.76 -33.64 19.64
C PRO A 75 -41.51 -34.99 19.49
N PRO A 76 -41.42 -35.86 20.52
CA PRO A 76 -42.12 -37.13 20.50
C PRO A 76 -43.64 -36.94 20.47
N PRO A 77 -44.39 -37.83 19.81
CA PRO A 77 -45.85 -37.76 19.79
C PRO A 77 -46.44 -37.94 21.19
N PRO A 78 -47.59 -37.31 21.49
CA PRO A 78 -48.29 -37.53 22.75
C PRO A 78 -48.77 -38.98 22.88
N ALA A 79 -48.66 -39.55 24.08
CA ALA A 79 -49.15 -40.89 24.38
C ALA A 79 -50.69 -40.97 24.27
N ALA A 80 -51.20 -42.03 23.68
CA ALA A 80 -52.64 -42.27 23.50
C ALA A 80 -53.30 -42.76 24.81
N LEU A 81 -54.40 -42.11 25.21
CA LEU A 81 -55.29 -42.60 26.28
C LEU A 81 -56.28 -43.68 25.75
N PRO A 82 -56.66 -44.69 26.55
CA PRO A 82 -57.70 -45.66 26.17
C PRO A 82 -59.10 -45.01 26.04
N GLY A 83 -59.89 -45.43 25.05
CA GLY A 83 -61.19 -44.83 24.71
C GLY A 83 -62.42 -45.47 25.36
N ASN A 84 -63.47 -44.67 25.59
CA ASN A 84 -64.80 -45.09 26.06
C ASN A 84 -65.82 -45.26 24.89
N PRO A 85 -66.96 -45.96 25.10
CA PRO A 85 -68.00 -46.17 24.06
C PRO A 85 -68.63 -44.88 23.49
N GLY A 86 -69.11 -44.95 22.23
CA GLY A 86 -69.42 -43.78 21.40
C GLY A 86 -70.85 -43.18 21.54
N PRO A 87 -70.98 -41.83 21.60
CA PRO A 87 -72.27 -41.12 21.53
C PRO A 87 -72.75 -40.91 20.07
N PRO A 88 -73.96 -40.34 19.83
CA PRO A 88 -74.54 -40.15 18.51
C PRO A 88 -73.60 -39.50 17.49
N GLY A 89 -73.83 -39.78 16.20
CA GLY A 89 -73.02 -39.26 15.10
C GLY A 89 -72.87 -37.75 15.18
N ARG A 90 -71.63 -37.32 15.46
CA ARG A 90 -71.32 -35.91 15.67
C ARG A 90 -71.47 -35.13 14.36
N PRO A 91 -71.76 -33.82 14.43
CA PRO A 91 -71.57 -32.94 13.28
C PRO A 91 -70.24 -33.27 12.60
N GLY A 92 -70.23 -33.22 11.26
CA GLY A 92 -69.02 -33.51 10.48
C GLY A 92 -67.83 -32.75 11.07
N PRO A 93 -66.62 -33.35 11.05
CA PRO A 93 -65.46 -32.72 11.63
C PRO A 93 -65.30 -31.31 11.05
N PRO A 94 -64.90 -30.32 11.87
CA PRO A 94 -64.45 -29.04 11.33
C PRO A 94 -63.52 -29.30 10.16
N GLY A 95 -63.66 -28.53 9.09
CA GLY A 95 -62.77 -28.64 7.94
C GLY A 95 -61.32 -28.63 8.41
N VAL A 96 -60.45 -29.39 7.72
CA VAL A 96 -59.03 -29.44 8.06
C VAL A 96 -58.51 -28.00 8.19
N PRO A 97 -57.69 -27.69 9.22
CA PRO A 97 -57.01 -26.41 9.28
C PRO A 97 -56.36 -26.15 7.92
N GLY A 98 -56.48 -24.91 7.44
CA GLY A 98 -55.80 -24.51 6.22
C GLY A 98 -54.30 -24.82 6.31
N PRO A 99 -53.62 -25.01 5.17
CA PRO A 99 -52.17 -25.20 5.19
C PRO A 99 -51.51 -24.04 5.94
N ALA A 100 -50.39 -24.33 6.60
CA ALA A 100 -49.57 -23.27 7.18
C ALA A 100 -49.27 -22.22 6.10
N GLY A 101 -49.32 -20.93 6.49
CA GLY A 101 -48.90 -19.86 5.60
C GLY A 101 -47.45 -20.07 5.13
N PRO A 102 -47.05 -19.47 4.01
CA PRO A 102 -45.66 -19.52 3.59
C PRO A 102 -44.76 -18.91 4.68
N PRO A 103 -43.49 -19.35 4.78
CA PRO A 103 -42.51 -18.69 5.63
C PRO A 103 -42.48 -17.18 5.37
N GLY A 104 -42.25 -16.38 6.42
CA GLY A 104 -42.04 -14.95 6.27
C GLY A 104 -40.86 -14.65 5.36
N LEU A 105 -40.87 -13.45 4.76
CA LEU A 105 -39.72 -12.99 3.97
C LEU A 105 -38.47 -12.91 4.86
N PRO A 106 -37.27 -13.17 4.30
CA PRO A 106 -36.02 -12.88 5.00
C PRO A 106 -36.00 -11.45 5.53
N GLY A 107 -35.41 -11.25 6.71
CA GLY A 107 -35.19 -9.91 7.25
C GLY A 107 -34.29 -9.07 6.34
N PRO A 108 -34.35 -7.73 6.45
CA PRO A 108 -33.44 -6.87 5.71
C PRO A 108 -31.97 -7.14 6.12
N PRO A 109 -30.99 -6.83 5.25
CA PRO A 109 -29.58 -6.86 5.62
C PRO A 109 -29.30 -6.01 6.86
N GLY A 110 -28.32 -6.43 7.68
CA GLY A 110 -27.86 -5.64 8.82
C GLY A 110 -27.27 -4.29 8.39
N ALA A 111 -27.23 -3.34 9.31
CA ALA A 111 -26.57 -2.06 9.08
C ALA A 111 -25.06 -2.24 8.82
N PRO A 112 -24.42 -1.34 8.04
CA PRO A 112 -22.97 -1.34 7.89
C PRO A 112 -22.27 -1.27 9.25
N GLY A 113 -21.10 -1.91 9.35
CA GLY A 113 -20.26 -1.80 10.54
C GLY A 113 -19.79 -0.37 10.80
N ALA A 114 -19.42 -0.06 12.05
CA ALA A 114 -18.84 1.21 12.40
C ALA A 114 -17.50 1.44 11.66
N PRO A 115 -17.12 2.70 11.38
CA PRO A 115 -15.78 3.01 10.87
C PRO A 115 -14.69 2.43 11.77
N GLY A 116 -13.58 2.00 11.15
CA GLY A 116 -12.42 1.53 11.90
C GLY A 116 -11.80 2.64 12.76
N PRO A 117 -10.98 2.27 13.77
CA PRO A 117 -10.24 3.25 14.55
C PRO A 117 -9.28 4.05 13.65
N GLY A 118 -8.99 5.29 14.04
CA GLY A 118 -7.98 6.11 13.39
C GLY A 118 -6.61 5.42 13.42
N GLY A 119 -5.78 5.68 12.39
CA GLY A 119 -4.42 5.18 12.34
C GLY A 119 -3.54 5.78 13.46
N PRO A 120 -2.40 5.14 13.77
CA PRO A 120 -1.45 5.69 14.73
C PRO A 120 -0.85 7.02 14.24
N PRO A 121 -0.37 7.89 15.14
CA PRO A 121 0.37 9.09 14.75
C PRO A 121 1.57 8.76 13.85
N GLY A 122 1.91 9.69 12.96
CA GLY A 122 3.10 9.57 12.11
C GLY A 122 4.41 9.54 12.93
N ALA A 123 5.45 8.94 12.37
CA ALA A 123 6.77 8.94 12.99
C ALA A 123 7.33 10.37 13.13
N PRO A 124 8.16 10.66 14.16
CA PRO A 124 8.85 11.93 14.27
C PRO A 124 9.68 12.26 13.03
N ALA A 125 9.82 13.56 12.72
CA ALA A 125 10.70 14.01 11.65
C ALA A 125 12.16 13.61 11.94
N PRO A 126 12.95 13.25 10.90
CA PRO A 126 14.38 13.00 11.08
C PRO A 126 15.08 14.27 11.60
N PRO A 127 16.18 14.14 12.36
CA PRO A 127 16.94 15.28 12.82
C PRO A 127 17.47 16.10 11.63
N PRO A 128 17.69 17.42 11.81
CA PRO A 128 18.27 18.25 10.76
C PRO A 128 19.64 17.72 10.34
N ALA A 129 19.95 17.85 9.05
CA ALA A 129 21.24 17.43 8.51
C ALA A 129 22.40 18.17 9.21
N PRO A 130 23.55 17.51 9.42
CA PRO A 130 24.71 18.16 10.00
C PRO A 130 25.23 19.30 9.11
N CYS A 131 25.78 20.33 9.73
CA CYS A 131 26.30 21.49 9.02
C CYS A 131 27.54 21.14 8.18
N PRO A 132 27.67 21.69 6.95
CA PRO A 132 28.88 21.55 6.16
C PRO A 132 30.12 22.06 6.92
N PRO A 133 31.31 21.43 6.75
CA PRO A 133 32.54 21.87 7.42
C PRO A 133 32.92 23.34 7.15
N VAL A 134 32.60 23.84 5.96
CA VAL A 134 32.80 25.25 5.62
C VAL A 134 31.94 26.17 6.50
N CYS A 135 30.73 25.75 6.86
CA CYS A 135 29.79 26.56 7.63
C CYS A 135 30.08 26.61 9.13
N VAL A 136 30.80 25.61 9.66
CA VAL A 136 31.24 25.63 11.07
C VAL A 136 32.48 26.52 11.26
N GLN A 137 33.29 26.71 10.22
CA GLN A 137 34.48 27.57 10.26
C GLN A 137 34.20 29.00 9.78
N GLN A 138 33.34 29.15 8.76
CA GLN A 138 33.06 30.42 8.10
C GLN A 138 31.57 30.49 7.73
N CYS A 139 30.82 31.36 8.41
CA CYS A 139 29.47 31.66 7.98
C CYS A 139 29.53 32.47 6.70
N VAL A 140 29.27 31.83 5.56
CA VAL A 140 29.14 32.45 4.22
C VAL A 140 27.68 32.47 3.76
N PRO A 141 27.29 33.30 2.78
CA PRO A 141 25.89 33.39 2.32
C PRO A 141 25.29 32.09 1.77
N SER A 142 26.11 31.11 1.41
CA SER A 142 25.67 29.78 0.95
C SER A 142 25.34 28.81 2.09
N CYS A 143 25.64 29.16 3.34
CA CYS A 143 25.38 28.30 4.49
C CYS A 143 23.89 28.28 4.85
N PRO A 144 23.33 27.12 5.24
CA PRO A 144 21.96 27.05 5.71
C PRO A 144 21.73 27.96 6.91
N GLN A 145 20.55 28.59 6.98
CA GLN A 145 20.20 29.51 8.08
C GLN A 145 20.30 28.85 9.46
N TYR A 146 19.97 27.55 9.56
CA TYR A 146 20.09 26.79 10.80
C TYR A 146 21.55 26.58 11.26
N CYS A 147 22.53 26.71 10.36
CA CYS A 147 23.95 26.62 10.69
C CYS A 147 24.56 27.97 11.09
N CYS A 148 23.95 29.10 10.69
CA CYS A 148 24.47 30.44 10.89
C CYS A 148 23.40 31.40 11.47
N PRO A 149 22.88 31.16 12.69
CA PRO A 149 21.81 31.97 13.28
C PRO A 149 22.21 33.44 13.52
N ALA A 150 23.51 33.73 13.57
CA ALA A 150 24.05 35.08 13.74
C ALA A 150 24.01 35.95 12.47
N ARG A 151 23.73 35.38 11.28
CA ARG A 151 23.63 36.14 10.01
C ARG A 151 22.28 36.84 9.80
N LYS A 152 21.52 37.11 10.88
CA LYS A 152 20.33 37.98 10.82
C LYS A 152 20.73 39.46 10.85
N ARG A 153 21.29 39.99 9.76
CA ARG A 153 21.28 41.42 9.42
C ARG A 153 21.30 41.62 7.93
#